data_AF-A0A7W9M009-F1
#
_entry.id   AF-A0A7W9M009-F1
#
_cell.length_a   1.000
_cell.length_b   1.000
_cell.length_c   1.000
_cell.angle_alpha   90.00
_cell.angle_beta   90.00
_cell.angle_gamma   90.00
#
_symmetry.space_group_name_H-M   'P 1'
#
loop_
_entity.id
_entity.type
_entity.pdbx_description
1 polymer ?
#
loop_
_entity_poly.entity_id
_entity_poly.type
_entity_poly.pdbx_seq_one_letter_code
_entity_poly.pdbx_strand_id
1 'polypeptide(L)'
;MDALSEHYGRNVASAMATVFGPDLVGVYLHGSAVLGGFDARRSDIDILAVCEGPTSAAERSAAVERLSDRHLPCPAHGLELSIVTLPVARHPTAQPAFELHMTTAPEGSKVVDGHGHDGDPDLVLHFAVCRSAGRALGPGPVAAAVFAPVADDLVVAQLVTELRWSVEHASGEYAVLNACRAWRFAVDGALVSKIDGGRWALDRVPGPDRELIRTALDRQRCVLAAELDPDAVRRFIRRALAHLTDTSSC
;
A
#
# COMPACT_ATOMS: atom_id res chain seq x y z
N MET A 1 4.39 -14.34 -2.14
CA MET A 1 3.38 -14.29 -3.21
C MET A 1 3.38 -15.64 -3.90
N ASP A 2 2.21 -16.20 -4.22
CA ASP A 2 2.13 -17.48 -4.95
C ASP A 2 2.32 -17.29 -6.47
N ALA A 3 2.50 -18.41 -7.18
CA ALA A 3 2.78 -18.39 -8.62
C ALA A 3 1.62 -17.83 -9.47
N LEU A 4 0.36 -17.99 -9.03
CA LEU A 4 -0.81 -17.48 -9.74
C LEU A 4 -0.86 -15.97 -9.68
N SER A 5 -0.66 -15.41 -8.48
CA SER A 5 -0.62 -13.96 -8.26
C SER A 5 0.59 -13.33 -8.95
N GLU A 6 1.74 -14.00 -8.99
CA GLU A 6 2.89 -13.54 -9.78
C GLU A 6 2.61 -13.53 -11.30
N HIS A 7 1.94 -14.56 -11.81
CA HIS A 7 1.54 -14.61 -13.21
C HIS A 7 0.53 -13.51 -13.54
N TYR A 8 -0.45 -13.28 -12.66
CA TYR A 8 -1.40 -12.18 -12.78
C TYR A 8 -0.71 -10.82 -12.87
N GLY A 9 0.25 -10.51 -11.99
CA GLY A 9 0.99 -9.25 -12.05
C GLY A 9 1.73 -9.04 -13.38
N ARG A 10 2.29 -10.09 -13.99
CA ARG A 10 2.89 -10.00 -15.33
C ARG A 10 1.85 -9.75 -16.43
N ASN A 11 0.65 -10.32 -16.29
CA ASN A 11 -0.44 -10.06 -17.23
C ASN A 11 -0.95 -8.62 -17.11
N VAL A 12 -1.03 -8.06 -15.90
CA VAL A 12 -1.29 -6.63 -15.67
C VAL A 12 -0.23 -5.78 -16.39
N ALA A 13 1.05 -6.09 -16.22
CA ALA A 13 2.13 -5.37 -16.89
C ALA A 13 2.03 -5.44 -18.43
N SER A 14 1.69 -6.61 -18.98
CA SER A 14 1.45 -6.78 -20.42
C SER A 14 0.23 -5.98 -20.91
N ALA A 15 -0.84 -5.91 -20.11
CA ALA A 15 -2.02 -5.12 -20.44
C ALA A 15 -1.68 -3.62 -20.48
N MET A 16 -0.94 -3.11 -19.49
CA MET A 16 -0.49 -1.71 -19.47
C MET A 16 0.43 -1.40 -20.64
N ALA A 17 1.37 -2.30 -20.99
CA ALA A 17 2.25 -2.11 -22.14
C ALA A 17 1.47 -2.07 -23.47
N THR A 18 0.36 -2.81 -23.55
CA THR A 18 -0.52 -2.77 -24.73
C THR A 18 -1.29 -1.46 -24.83
N VAL A 19 -1.66 -0.85 -23.70
CA VAL A 19 -2.44 0.40 -23.66
C VAL A 19 -1.55 1.61 -23.92
N PHE A 20 -0.45 1.72 -23.18
CA PHE A 20 0.39 2.93 -23.14
C PHE A 20 1.60 2.86 -24.07
N GLY A 21 1.94 1.67 -24.59
CA GLY A 21 3.01 1.48 -25.57
C GLY A 21 4.34 2.12 -25.12
N PRO A 22 4.93 3.01 -25.94
CA PRO A 22 6.22 3.64 -25.64
C PRO A 22 6.17 4.63 -24.47
N ASP A 23 4.98 5.13 -24.10
CA ASP A 23 4.82 6.08 -23.00
C ASP A 23 4.78 5.39 -21.63
N LEU A 24 4.78 4.05 -21.59
CA LEU A 24 4.90 3.29 -20.33
C LEU A 24 6.37 3.22 -19.88
N VAL A 25 6.67 3.84 -18.74
CA VAL A 25 8.00 3.74 -18.10
C VAL A 25 8.18 2.39 -17.41
N GLY A 26 7.13 1.92 -16.71
CA GLY A 26 7.16 0.62 -16.05
C GLY A 26 5.95 0.35 -15.18
N VAL A 27 5.84 -0.91 -14.74
CA VAL A 27 4.79 -1.40 -13.85
C VAL A 27 5.44 -2.08 -12.65
N TYR A 28 5.04 -1.65 -11.45
CA TYR A 28 5.75 -1.93 -10.22
C TYR A 28 4.81 -2.54 -9.19
N LEU A 29 5.13 -3.76 -8.76
CA LEU A 29 4.50 -4.38 -7.61
C LEU A 29 5.02 -3.74 -6.32
N HIS A 30 4.12 -3.46 -5.39
CA HIS A 30 4.45 -2.98 -4.04
C HIS A 30 3.63 -3.67 -2.95
N GLY A 31 3.50 -3.00 -1.80
CA GLY A 31 2.67 -3.44 -0.69
C GLY A 31 3.08 -4.79 -0.10
N SER A 32 2.09 -5.59 0.28
CA SER A 32 2.33 -6.84 1.03
C SER A 32 3.12 -7.89 0.25
N ALA A 33 3.06 -7.83 -1.09
CA ALA A 33 3.75 -8.78 -1.96
C ALA A 33 5.26 -8.58 -2.03
N VAL A 34 5.76 -7.37 -1.72
CA VAL A 34 7.20 -7.06 -1.67
C VAL A 34 7.73 -6.87 -0.25
N LEU A 35 6.88 -6.39 0.68
CA LEU A 35 7.25 -6.21 2.09
C LEU A 35 7.16 -7.53 2.90
N GLY A 36 6.55 -8.56 2.33
CA GLY A 36 6.23 -9.80 3.03
C GLY A 36 4.82 -9.77 3.64
N GLY A 37 4.28 -10.96 3.93
CA GLY A 37 2.95 -11.10 4.53
C GLY A 37 1.77 -11.08 3.55
N PHE A 38 2.02 -11.14 2.23
CA PHE A 38 0.97 -11.38 1.23
C PHE A 38 0.25 -12.72 1.46
N ASP A 39 -1.07 -12.67 1.47
CA ASP A 39 -1.96 -13.82 1.57
C ASP A 39 -3.13 -13.63 0.60
N ALA A 40 -3.15 -14.41 -0.49
CA ALA A 40 -4.13 -14.27 -1.57
C ALA A 40 -5.60 -14.32 -1.09
N ARG A 41 -5.88 -14.86 0.10
CA ARG A 41 -7.24 -14.90 0.68
C ARG A 41 -7.75 -13.54 1.13
N ARG A 42 -6.86 -12.56 1.35
CA ARG A 42 -7.22 -11.26 1.95
C ARG A 42 -6.34 -10.08 1.53
N SER A 43 -5.25 -10.33 0.81
CA SER A 43 -4.34 -9.31 0.33
C SER A 43 -4.70 -8.96 -1.11
N ASP A 44 -4.74 -7.67 -1.38
CA ASP A 44 -4.75 -7.15 -2.73
C ASP A 44 -3.37 -7.30 -3.39
N ILE A 45 -3.36 -7.29 -4.71
CA ILE A 45 -2.17 -7.16 -5.53
C ILE A 45 -1.97 -5.67 -5.80
N ASP A 46 -1.05 -5.06 -5.06
CA ASP A 46 -0.80 -3.62 -5.11
C ASP A 46 0.17 -3.25 -6.24
N ILE A 47 -0.26 -2.45 -7.21
CA ILE A 47 0.50 -2.10 -8.41
C ILE A 47 0.50 -0.59 -8.68
N LEU A 48 1.68 -0.05 -9.00
CA LEU A 48 1.83 1.26 -9.62
C LEU A 48 2.25 1.13 -11.08
N ALA A 49 1.50 1.76 -11.99
CA ALA A 49 1.94 1.96 -13.37
C ALA A 49 2.43 3.41 -13.53
N VAL A 50 3.61 3.58 -14.14
CA VAL A 50 4.23 4.89 -14.35
C VAL A 50 4.29 5.17 -15.84
N CYS A 51 3.67 6.26 -16.27
CA CYS A 51 3.73 6.76 -17.65
C CYS A 51 4.68 7.96 -17.76
N GLU A 52 5.25 8.22 -18.92
CA GLU A 52 6.18 9.34 -19.13
C GLU A 52 5.51 10.69 -18.86
N GLY A 53 4.23 10.83 -19.25
CA GLY A 53 3.43 12.03 -19.08
C GLY A 53 1.93 11.74 -18.85
N PRO A 54 1.09 12.79 -18.92
CA PRO A 54 -0.36 12.66 -18.74
C PRO A 54 -0.99 11.69 -19.72
N THR A 55 -1.98 10.94 -19.25
CA THR A 55 -2.73 9.96 -20.03
C THR A 55 -3.99 10.58 -20.64
N SER A 56 -4.46 10.03 -21.76
CA SER A 56 -5.76 10.37 -22.33
C SER A 56 -6.90 9.58 -21.66
N ALA A 57 -8.12 10.13 -21.72
CA ALA A 57 -9.31 9.44 -21.22
C ALA A 57 -9.56 8.09 -21.94
N ALA A 58 -9.17 7.99 -23.21
CA ALA A 58 -9.29 6.76 -23.99
C ALA A 58 -8.32 5.67 -23.48
N GLU A 59 -7.07 6.03 -23.17
CA GLU A 59 -6.10 5.10 -22.59
C GLU A 59 -6.53 4.64 -21.19
N ARG A 60 -6.99 5.56 -20.34
CA ARG A 60 -7.52 5.20 -19.01
C ARG A 60 -8.71 4.25 -19.12
N SER A 61 -9.65 4.52 -20.02
CA SER A 61 -10.79 3.65 -20.27
C SER A 61 -10.35 2.27 -20.78
N ALA A 62 -9.36 2.22 -21.66
CA ALA A 62 -8.80 0.96 -22.17
C ALA A 62 -8.07 0.16 -21.08
N ALA A 63 -7.36 0.83 -20.17
CA ALA A 63 -6.72 0.20 -19.01
C ALA A 63 -7.77 -0.44 -18.08
N VAL A 64 -8.82 0.30 -17.72
CA VAL A 64 -9.93 -0.21 -16.88
C VAL A 64 -10.58 -1.43 -17.54
N GLU A 65 -10.91 -1.36 -18.82
CA GLU A 65 -11.58 -2.47 -19.53
C GLU A 65 -10.70 -3.72 -19.52
N ARG A 66 -9.42 -3.59 -19.84
CA ARG A 66 -8.48 -4.73 -19.89
C ARG A 66 -8.19 -5.34 -18.52
N LEU A 67 -8.26 -4.54 -17.46
CA LEU A 67 -8.01 -4.97 -16.08
C LEU A 67 -9.29 -5.38 -15.33
N SER A 68 -10.46 -5.22 -15.95
CA SER A 68 -11.72 -5.66 -15.36
C SER A 68 -11.71 -7.16 -15.05
N ASP A 69 -12.43 -7.58 -14.00
CA ASP A 69 -12.50 -8.99 -13.61
C ASP A 69 -13.02 -9.90 -14.72
N ARG A 70 -13.78 -9.35 -15.68
CA ARG A 70 -14.23 -10.06 -16.88
C ARG A 70 -13.07 -10.46 -17.80
N HIS A 71 -12.06 -9.60 -17.95
CA HIS A 71 -10.94 -9.81 -18.87
C HIS A 71 -9.72 -10.37 -18.18
N LEU A 72 -9.49 -9.96 -16.93
CA LEU A 72 -8.34 -10.35 -16.15
C LEU A 72 -8.74 -10.58 -14.68
N PRO A 73 -9.37 -11.74 -14.37
CA PRO A 73 -9.84 -12.04 -13.01
C PRO A 73 -8.65 -12.15 -12.05
N CYS A 74 -8.72 -11.41 -10.93
CA CYS A 74 -7.68 -11.43 -9.92
C CYS A 74 -7.69 -12.75 -9.12
N PRO A 75 -6.54 -13.45 -8.97
CA PRO A 75 -6.46 -14.68 -8.18
C PRO A 75 -6.29 -14.44 -6.67
N ALA A 76 -6.36 -13.19 -6.23
CA ALA A 76 -6.21 -12.77 -4.83
C ALA A 76 -7.50 -12.09 -4.33
N HIS A 77 -7.43 -11.32 -3.23
CA HIS A 77 -8.59 -10.55 -2.77
C HIS A 77 -8.99 -9.51 -3.82
N GLY A 78 -8.02 -8.86 -4.44
CA GLY A 78 -8.29 -7.78 -5.36
C GLY A 78 -7.05 -7.29 -6.08
N LEU A 79 -7.24 -6.44 -7.08
CA LEU A 79 -6.20 -5.58 -7.63
C LEU A 79 -6.38 -4.20 -7.02
N GLU A 80 -5.31 -3.60 -6.50
CA GLU A 80 -5.26 -2.17 -6.24
C GLU A 80 -4.22 -1.56 -7.18
N LEU A 81 -4.65 -0.68 -8.09
CA LEU A 81 -3.78 -0.11 -9.10
C LEU A 81 -3.97 1.40 -9.21
N SER A 82 -2.86 2.13 -9.15
CA SER A 82 -2.83 3.55 -9.52
C SER A 82 -1.88 3.80 -10.70
N ILE A 83 -2.27 4.70 -11.58
CA ILE A 83 -1.47 5.19 -12.69
C ILE A 83 -0.99 6.59 -12.34
N VAL A 84 0.32 6.82 -12.40
CA VAL A 84 0.95 8.11 -12.13
C VAL A 84 1.91 8.47 -13.26
N THR A 85 2.27 9.74 -13.34
CA THR A 85 3.28 10.19 -14.30
C THR A 85 4.69 10.12 -13.69
N LEU A 86 5.71 10.00 -14.55
CA LEU A 86 7.10 9.98 -14.14
C LEU A 86 7.50 11.24 -13.36
N PRO A 87 7.11 12.46 -13.75
CA PRO A 87 7.34 13.65 -12.94
C PRO A 87 6.79 13.54 -11.52
N VAL A 88 5.58 12.97 -11.33
CA VAL A 88 5.00 12.78 -9.99
C VAL A 88 5.81 11.78 -9.17
N ALA A 89 6.19 10.64 -9.76
CA ALA A 89 7.03 9.64 -9.08
C ALA A 89 8.43 10.16 -8.72
N ARG A 90 8.91 11.18 -9.44
CA ARG A 90 10.22 11.85 -9.21
C ARG A 90 10.16 13.02 -8.24
N HIS A 91 8.98 13.57 -8.01
CA HIS A 91 8.77 14.75 -7.17
C HIS A 91 7.61 14.48 -6.19
N PRO A 92 7.80 13.56 -5.22
CA PRO A 92 6.76 13.24 -4.26
C PRO A 92 6.33 14.47 -3.46
N THR A 93 5.02 14.63 -3.29
CA THR A 93 4.37 15.66 -2.48
C THR A 93 3.49 15.00 -1.42
N ALA A 94 2.84 15.78 -0.55
CA ALA A 94 1.89 15.25 0.43
C ALA A 94 0.59 14.71 -0.20
N GLN A 95 0.28 15.12 -1.43
CA GLN A 95 -0.87 14.65 -2.20
C GLN A 95 -0.42 14.43 -3.66
N PRO A 96 0.30 13.33 -3.94
CA PRO A 96 0.71 13.05 -5.31
C PRO A 96 -0.49 12.98 -6.25
N ALA A 97 -0.38 13.65 -7.40
CA ALA A 97 -1.39 13.55 -8.45
C ALA A 97 -1.38 12.15 -9.07
N PHE A 98 -2.52 11.70 -9.55
CA PHE A 98 -2.66 10.44 -10.25
C PHE A 98 -3.57 10.60 -11.45
N GLU A 99 -3.38 9.72 -12.42
CA GLU A 99 -4.16 9.69 -13.65
C GLU A 99 -5.44 8.88 -13.46
N LEU A 100 -5.31 7.74 -12.78
CA LEU A 100 -6.35 6.76 -12.54
C LEU A 100 -6.05 6.00 -11.26
N HIS A 101 -7.05 5.75 -10.44
CA HIS A 101 -7.00 4.75 -9.38
C HIS A 101 -8.14 3.75 -9.60
N MET A 102 -7.84 2.45 -9.50
CA MET A 102 -8.84 1.41 -9.58
C MET A 102 -8.62 0.31 -8.56
N THR A 103 -9.71 -0.23 -8.06
CA THR A 103 -9.72 -1.46 -7.27
C THR A 103 -10.65 -2.50 -7.89
N THR A 104 -10.27 -3.77 -7.79
CA THR A 104 -11.18 -4.90 -7.99
C THR A 104 -11.29 -5.68 -6.69
N ALA A 105 -12.48 -6.17 -6.36
CA ALA A 105 -12.73 -6.97 -5.16
C ALA A 105 -14.04 -7.77 -5.36
N PRO A 106 -14.28 -8.85 -4.59
CA PRO A 106 -15.51 -9.64 -4.65
C PRO A 106 -16.78 -8.80 -4.46
N GLU A 107 -16.71 -7.73 -3.66
CA GLU A 107 -17.81 -6.82 -3.35
C GLU A 107 -18.06 -5.78 -4.46
N GLY A 108 -17.14 -5.65 -5.40
CA GLY A 108 -17.25 -4.76 -6.55
C GLY A 108 -15.94 -4.04 -6.90
N SER A 109 -15.90 -3.48 -8.11
CA SER A 109 -14.79 -2.66 -8.57
C SER A 109 -15.08 -1.17 -8.38
N LYS A 110 -14.04 -0.39 -8.06
CA LYS A 110 -14.09 1.08 -8.01
C LYS A 110 -13.10 1.65 -9.01
N VAL A 111 -13.49 2.74 -9.67
CA VAL A 111 -12.60 3.51 -10.55
C VAL A 111 -12.74 4.99 -10.22
N VAL A 112 -11.60 5.66 -10.08
CA VAL A 112 -11.50 7.09 -9.81
C VAL A 112 -10.61 7.71 -10.88
N ASP A 113 -11.15 8.66 -11.65
CA ASP A 113 -10.34 9.51 -12.51
C ASP A 113 -9.67 10.57 -11.62
N GLY A 114 -8.34 10.67 -11.64
CA GLY A 114 -7.63 11.63 -10.81
C GLY A 114 -7.70 13.08 -11.32
N HIS A 115 -8.23 13.30 -12.53
CA HIS A 115 -8.41 14.63 -13.08
C HIS A 115 -9.51 15.37 -12.30
N GLY A 116 -9.13 16.43 -11.59
CA GLY A 116 -10.03 17.18 -10.71
C GLY A 116 -10.02 16.72 -9.25
N HIS A 117 -9.12 15.79 -8.89
CA HIS A 117 -8.77 15.48 -7.51
C HIS A 117 -7.52 16.29 -7.09
N ASP A 118 -7.45 16.65 -5.80
CA ASP A 118 -6.29 17.33 -5.22
C ASP A 118 -5.02 16.44 -5.16
N GLY A 119 -5.19 15.13 -5.39
CA GLY A 119 -4.17 14.09 -5.29
C GLY A 119 -4.59 12.99 -4.31
N ASP A 120 -3.71 12.03 -4.08
CA ASP A 120 -3.95 10.91 -3.17
C ASP A 120 -2.80 10.76 -2.15
N PRO A 121 -3.01 11.13 -0.87
CA PRO A 121 -2.01 10.97 0.19
C PRO A 121 -1.47 9.54 0.34
N ASP A 122 -2.23 8.49 0.02
CA ASP A 122 -1.77 7.10 0.17
C ASP A 122 -0.59 6.77 -0.76
N LEU A 123 -0.49 7.48 -1.89
CA LEU A 123 0.62 7.34 -2.84
C LEU A 123 1.98 7.69 -2.22
N VAL A 124 2.02 8.49 -1.15
CA VAL A 124 3.26 8.77 -0.40
C VAL A 124 3.88 7.47 0.11
N LEU A 125 3.08 6.61 0.74
CA LEU A 125 3.55 5.32 1.24
C LEU A 125 3.82 4.35 0.09
N HIS A 126 3.03 4.38 -0.98
CA HIS A 126 3.23 3.51 -2.14
C HIS A 126 4.55 3.82 -2.84
N PHE A 127 4.91 5.10 -3.03
CA PHE A 127 6.19 5.51 -3.62
C PHE A 127 7.38 5.12 -2.73
N ALA A 128 7.26 5.33 -1.42
CA ALA A 128 8.31 4.95 -0.47
C ALA A 128 8.56 3.43 -0.47
N VAL A 129 7.51 2.61 -0.52
CA VAL A 129 7.62 1.14 -0.63
C VAL A 129 8.15 0.74 -2.01
N CYS A 130 7.65 1.33 -3.10
CA CYS A 130 8.15 1.06 -4.45
C CYS A 130 9.65 1.34 -4.55
N ARG A 131 10.13 2.45 -4.00
CA ARG A 131 11.56 2.78 -4.03
C ARG A 131 12.40 1.76 -3.26
N SER A 132 11.97 1.38 -2.06
CA SER A 132 12.76 0.56 -1.14
C SER A 132 12.70 -0.94 -1.43
N ALA A 133 11.55 -1.44 -1.88
CA ALA A 133 11.29 -2.87 -2.06
C ALA A 133 10.52 -3.21 -3.34
N GLY A 134 10.07 -2.22 -4.12
CA GLY A 134 9.24 -2.42 -5.29
C GLY A 134 9.91 -3.30 -6.35
N ARG A 135 9.10 -4.14 -7.00
CA ARG A 135 9.56 -5.07 -8.05
C ARG A 135 8.95 -4.71 -9.39
N ALA A 136 9.79 -4.52 -10.40
CA ALA A 136 9.32 -4.38 -11.78
C ALA A 136 8.65 -5.68 -12.26
N LEU A 137 7.47 -5.57 -12.86
CA LEU A 137 6.67 -6.69 -13.34
C LEU A 137 6.83 -6.95 -14.85
N GLY A 138 7.55 -6.09 -15.55
CA GLY A 138 7.83 -6.17 -16.99
C GLY A 138 9.12 -5.45 -17.36
N PRO A 139 9.36 -5.21 -18.66
CA PRO A 139 10.47 -4.38 -19.11
C PRO A 139 10.40 -2.98 -18.53
N GLY A 140 11.56 -2.38 -18.27
CA GLY A 140 11.68 -1.03 -17.73
C GLY A 140 12.77 -0.92 -16.66
N PRO A 141 13.03 0.29 -16.13
CA PRO A 141 14.00 0.47 -15.07
C PRO A 141 13.54 -0.17 -13.76
N VAL A 142 14.49 -0.55 -12.90
CA VAL A 142 14.21 -1.00 -11.53
C VAL A 142 13.49 0.10 -10.74
N ALA A 143 12.64 -0.26 -9.78
CA ALA A 143 11.79 0.70 -9.07
C ALA A 143 12.58 1.82 -8.37
N ALA A 144 13.70 1.49 -7.71
CA ALA A 144 14.58 2.47 -7.07
C ALA A 144 15.17 3.51 -8.03
N ALA A 145 15.24 3.18 -9.33
CA ALA A 145 15.68 4.08 -10.37
C ALA A 145 14.55 4.95 -10.90
N VAL A 146 13.26 4.71 -10.59
CA VAL A 146 12.10 5.50 -11.03
C VAL A 146 11.54 6.38 -9.92
N PHE A 147 11.33 5.82 -8.73
CA PHE A 147 10.76 6.55 -7.60
C PHE A 147 11.85 7.31 -6.85
N ALA A 148 11.68 8.62 -6.68
CA ALA A 148 12.61 9.44 -5.88
C ALA A 148 12.48 9.12 -4.38
N PRO A 149 13.51 9.41 -3.56
CA PRO A 149 13.37 9.38 -2.10
C PRO A 149 12.15 10.21 -1.67
N VAL A 150 11.30 9.61 -0.83
CA VAL A 150 10.21 10.32 -0.16
C VAL A 150 10.76 10.84 1.16
N ALA A 151 10.50 12.11 1.46
CA ALA A 151 10.96 12.70 2.72
C ALA A 151 10.23 12.07 3.91
N ASP A 152 10.95 11.86 5.01
CA ASP A 152 10.41 11.15 6.18
C ASP A 152 9.23 11.89 6.80
N ASP A 153 9.18 13.23 6.73
CA ASP A 153 8.05 14.03 7.22
C ASP A 153 6.76 13.75 6.45
N LEU A 154 6.83 13.53 5.14
CA LEU A 154 5.67 13.10 4.33
C LEU A 154 5.21 11.69 4.75
N VAL A 155 6.15 10.76 4.95
CA VAL A 155 5.84 9.39 5.39
C VAL A 155 5.20 9.41 6.78
N VAL A 156 5.77 10.15 7.73
CA VAL A 156 5.22 10.30 9.09
C VAL A 156 3.83 10.92 9.04
N ALA A 157 3.63 12.00 8.27
CA ALA A 157 2.34 12.66 8.14
C ALA A 157 1.26 11.68 7.62
N GLN A 158 1.60 10.85 6.65
CA GLN A 158 0.66 9.87 6.11
C GLN A 158 0.39 8.73 7.10
N LEU A 159 1.40 8.21 7.79
CA LEU A 159 1.20 7.22 8.85
C LEU A 159 0.30 7.75 9.97
N VAL A 160 0.50 9.01 10.40
CA VAL A 160 -0.39 9.65 11.40
C VAL A 160 -1.83 9.73 10.90
N THR A 161 -2.03 10.07 9.63
CA THR A 161 -3.36 10.13 9.00
C THR A 161 -4.02 8.76 8.95
N GLU A 162 -3.29 7.73 8.48
CA GLU A 162 -3.76 6.33 8.43
C GLU A 162 -4.15 5.83 9.82
N LEU A 163 -3.32 6.11 10.85
CA LEU A 163 -3.62 5.70 12.22
C LEU A 163 -4.88 6.38 12.77
N ARG A 164 -5.04 7.68 12.56
CA ARG A 164 -6.25 8.41 13.00
C ARG A 164 -7.51 7.87 12.32
N TRP A 165 -7.45 7.64 11.01
CA TRP A 165 -8.57 7.07 10.26
C TRP A 165 -8.93 5.66 10.75
N SER A 166 -7.91 4.82 11.00
CA SER A 166 -8.10 3.42 11.38
C SER A 166 -8.81 3.21 12.71
N VAL A 167 -8.72 4.18 13.64
CA VAL A 167 -9.41 4.12 14.95
C VAL A 167 -10.93 4.01 14.80
N GLU A 168 -11.48 4.62 13.76
CA GLU A 168 -12.92 4.78 13.58
C GLU A 168 -13.47 3.86 12.48
N HIS A 169 -12.66 3.53 11.47
CA HIS A 169 -13.15 2.92 10.23
C HIS A 169 -12.58 1.53 9.93
N ALA A 170 -11.50 1.13 10.61
CA ALA A 170 -10.82 -0.13 10.32
C ALA A 170 -11.08 -1.21 11.37
N SER A 171 -10.79 -2.47 11.01
CA SER A 171 -10.80 -3.55 11.99
C SER A 171 -9.71 -3.36 13.05
N GLY A 172 -9.94 -3.92 14.25
CA GLY A 172 -8.99 -3.81 15.35
C GLY A 172 -7.60 -4.33 14.97
N GLU A 173 -7.51 -5.45 14.24
CA GLU A 173 -6.22 -6.01 13.85
C GLU A 173 -5.51 -5.16 12.79
N TYR A 174 -6.25 -4.55 11.86
CA TYR A 174 -5.67 -3.61 10.91
C TYR A 174 -5.06 -2.41 11.65
N ALA A 175 -5.83 -1.82 12.57
CA ALA A 175 -5.41 -0.64 13.31
C ALA A 175 -4.21 -0.91 14.23
N VAL A 176 -4.21 -2.04 14.95
CA VAL A 176 -3.08 -2.45 15.81
C VAL A 176 -1.82 -2.74 15.00
N LEU A 177 -1.92 -3.46 13.89
CA LEU A 177 -0.73 -3.82 13.11
C LEU A 177 -0.17 -2.63 12.32
N ASN A 178 -1.01 -1.71 11.85
CA ASN A 178 -0.54 -0.46 11.28
C ASN A 178 0.09 0.45 12.34
N ALA A 179 -0.42 0.48 13.58
CA ALA A 179 0.25 1.15 14.69
C ALA A 179 1.65 0.57 14.97
N CYS A 180 1.81 -0.76 14.87
CA CYS A 180 3.11 -1.40 15.00
C CYS A 180 4.07 -1.02 13.86
N ARG A 181 3.58 -0.96 12.61
CA ARG A 181 4.38 -0.52 11.45
C ARG A 181 4.85 0.92 11.61
N ALA A 182 3.94 1.81 12.01
CA ALA A 182 4.25 3.21 12.19
C ALA A 182 5.23 3.43 13.35
N TRP A 183 5.07 2.70 14.46
CA TRP A 183 6.03 2.73 15.56
C TRP A 183 7.42 2.27 15.13
N ARG A 184 7.53 1.20 14.33
CA ARG A 184 8.82 0.78 13.79
C ARG A 184 9.46 1.86 12.92
N PHE A 185 8.69 2.44 12.01
CA PHE A 185 9.17 3.55 11.18
C PHE A 185 9.70 4.71 12.02
N ALA A 186 9.00 5.09 13.10
CA ALA A 186 9.45 6.14 14.01
C ALA A 186 10.81 5.86 14.70
N VAL A 187 11.20 4.59 14.82
CA VAL A 187 12.44 4.17 15.50
C VAL A 187 13.62 4.03 14.53
N ASP A 188 13.41 3.41 13.37
CA ASP A 188 14.50 3.04 12.45
C ASP A 188 14.25 3.40 10.98
N GLY A 189 13.16 4.10 10.67
CA GLY A 189 12.78 4.48 9.30
C GLY A 189 12.33 3.31 8.43
N ALA A 190 12.17 2.09 8.98
CA ALA A 190 11.81 0.93 8.17
C ALA A 190 10.30 0.82 7.92
N LEU A 191 9.90 0.92 6.65
CA LEU A 191 8.58 0.51 6.19
C LEU A 191 8.53 -1.00 6.03
N VAL A 192 7.64 -1.66 6.77
CA VAL A 192 7.56 -3.13 6.80
C VAL A 192 6.14 -3.65 6.66
N SER A 193 6.01 -4.96 6.51
CA SER A 193 4.72 -5.64 6.52
C SER A 193 3.99 -5.50 7.87
N LYS A 194 2.67 -5.68 7.87
CA LYS A 194 1.85 -5.77 9.09
C LYS A 194 2.37 -6.86 10.04
N ILE A 195 2.77 -8.00 9.48
CA ILE A 195 3.28 -9.13 10.25
C ILE A 195 4.62 -8.82 10.91
N ASP A 196 5.55 -8.22 10.17
CA ASP A 196 6.89 -7.94 10.70
C ASP A 196 6.90 -6.73 11.63
N GLY A 197 6.03 -5.75 11.40
CA GLY A 197 5.77 -4.67 12.36
C GLY A 197 5.24 -5.22 13.68
N GLY A 198 4.21 -6.07 13.64
CA GLY A 198 3.67 -6.71 14.85
C GLY A 198 4.69 -7.57 15.58
N ARG A 199 5.46 -8.41 14.86
CA ARG A 199 6.54 -9.22 15.47
C ARG A 199 7.60 -8.35 16.13
N TRP A 200 8.05 -7.30 15.46
CA TRP A 200 9.02 -6.37 16.01
C TRP A 200 8.52 -5.69 17.30
N ALA A 201 7.23 -5.34 17.34
CA ALA A 201 6.61 -4.71 18.51
C ALA A 201 6.42 -5.67 19.70
N LEU A 202 6.16 -6.97 19.45
CA LEU A 202 5.98 -7.99 20.50
C LEU A 202 7.16 -8.11 21.47
N ASP A 203 8.38 -7.85 20.98
CA ASP A 203 9.61 -7.93 21.77
C ASP A 203 9.85 -6.67 22.61
N ARG A 204 8.99 -5.65 22.47
CA ARG A 204 9.19 -4.30 23.04
C ARG A 204 8.06 -3.84 23.95
N VAL A 205 6.97 -4.60 24.05
CA VAL A 205 5.85 -4.27 24.95
C VAL A 205 5.59 -5.40 25.94
N PRO A 206 5.38 -5.08 27.24
CA PRO A 206 4.96 -6.06 28.22
C PRO A 206 3.43 -6.15 28.33
N GLY A 207 2.96 -7.23 28.95
CA GLY A 207 1.61 -7.29 29.51
C GLY A 207 0.48 -7.21 28.47
N PRO A 208 -0.57 -6.40 28.71
CA PRO A 208 -1.78 -6.36 27.88
C PRO A 208 -1.53 -6.00 26.40
N ASP A 209 -0.57 -5.13 26.12
CA ASP A 209 -0.26 -4.71 24.74
C ASP A 209 0.36 -5.86 23.93
N ARG A 210 1.17 -6.69 24.59
CA ARG A 210 1.76 -7.87 23.96
C ARG A 210 0.68 -8.85 23.52
N GLU A 211 -0.32 -9.07 24.36
CA GLU A 211 -1.46 -9.93 24.04
C GLU A 211 -2.32 -9.33 22.92
N LEU A 212 -2.58 -8.03 22.97
CA LEU A 212 -3.31 -7.30 21.92
C LEU A 212 -2.65 -7.49 20.54
N ILE A 213 -1.33 -7.31 20.46
CA ILE A 213 -0.57 -7.49 19.21
C ILE A 213 -0.59 -8.96 18.77
N ARG A 214 -0.46 -9.90 19.70
CA ARG A 214 -0.51 -11.34 19.39
C ARG A 214 -1.87 -11.72 18.79
N THR A 215 -2.97 -11.29 19.42
CA THR A 215 -4.33 -11.50 18.91
C THR A 215 -4.50 -10.86 17.53
N ALA A 216 -4.01 -9.64 17.33
CA ALA A 216 -4.05 -8.98 16.02
C ALA A 216 -3.27 -9.76 14.94
N LEU A 217 -2.08 -10.30 15.27
CA LEU A 217 -1.30 -11.15 14.36
C LEU A 217 -2.02 -12.46 14.01
N ASP A 218 -2.66 -13.10 14.99
CA ASP A 218 -3.43 -14.33 14.78
C ASP A 218 -4.63 -14.05 13.84
N ARG A 219 -5.40 -12.98 14.09
CA ARG A 219 -6.48 -12.53 13.20
C ARG A 219 -5.98 -12.19 11.80
N GLN A 220 -4.83 -11.51 11.68
CA GLN A 220 -4.22 -11.18 10.38
C GLN A 220 -3.88 -12.43 9.55
N ARG A 221 -3.54 -13.54 10.20
CA ARG A 221 -3.24 -14.83 9.54
C ARG A 221 -4.47 -15.72 9.31
N CYS A 222 -5.67 -15.18 9.58
CA CYS A 222 -6.94 -15.91 9.55
C CYS A 222 -6.96 -17.10 10.52
N VAL A 223 -6.26 -16.98 11.66
CA VAL A 223 -6.37 -17.90 12.78
C VAL A 223 -7.52 -17.44 13.67
N LEU A 224 -8.34 -18.39 14.15
CA LEU A 224 -9.42 -18.08 15.06
C LEU A 224 -8.86 -17.45 16.34
N ALA A 225 -9.29 -16.23 16.64
CA ALA A 225 -8.81 -15.45 17.77
C ALA A 225 -9.94 -14.57 18.32
N ALA A 226 -9.80 -14.14 19.58
CA ALA A 226 -10.78 -13.27 20.23
C ALA A 226 -10.96 -11.95 19.47
N GLU A 227 -12.11 -11.30 19.68
CA GLU A 227 -12.29 -9.92 19.28
C GLU A 227 -11.37 -9.01 20.10
N LEU A 228 -10.86 -7.96 19.46
CA LEU A 228 -9.97 -7.00 20.09
C LEU A 228 -10.80 -5.95 20.81
N ASP A 229 -10.51 -5.71 22.10
CA ASP A 229 -11.16 -4.64 22.89
C ASP A 229 -10.92 -3.27 22.20
N PRO A 230 -11.97 -2.59 21.71
CA PRO A 230 -11.83 -1.31 21.03
C PRO A 230 -11.13 -0.23 21.89
N ASP A 231 -11.31 -0.26 23.21
CA ASP A 231 -10.64 0.70 24.08
C ASP A 231 -9.15 0.39 24.25
N ALA A 232 -8.77 -0.89 24.28
CA ALA A 232 -7.36 -1.30 24.22
C ALA A 232 -6.71 -0.88 22.90
N VAL A 233 -7.39 -1.10 21.77
CA VAL A 233 -6.93 -0.68 20.44
C VAL A 233 -6.70 0.85 20.40
N ARG A 234 -7.68 1.64 20.85
CA ARG A 234 -7.56 3.12 20.92
C ARG A 234 -6.39 3.57 21.79
N ARG A 235 -6.20 2.93 22.96
CA ARG A 235 -5.07 3.25 23.86
C ARG A 235 -3.73 2.94 23.20
N PHE A 236 -3.63 1.82 22.49
CA PHE A 236 -2.41 1.41 21.80
C PHE A 236 -2.06 2.36 20.65
N ILE A 237 -3.04 2.73 19.81
CA ILE A 237 -2.84 3.68 18.70
C ILE A 237 -2.41 5.05 19.22
N ARG A 238 -3.00 5.54 20.32
CA ARG A 238 -2.57 6.80 20.96
C ARG A 238 -1.10 6.78 21.39
N ARG A 239 -0.59 5.65 21.87
CA ARG A 239 0.85 5.50 22.20
C ARG A 239 1.72 5.49 20.95
N ALA A 240 1.32 4.76 19.91
CA ALA A 240 2.04 4.75 18.64
C ALA A 240 2.12 6.14 17.99
N LEU A 241 1.04 6.92 18.07
CA LEU A 241 1.01 8.32 17.61
C LEU A 241 2.02 9.20 18.36
N ALA A 242 2.18 9.03 19.67
CA ALA A 242 3.16 9.79 20.45
C ALA A 242 4.60 9.54 19.97
N HIS A 243 4.92 8.29 19.59
CA HIS A 243 6.24 7.96 19.03
C HIS A 243 6.52 8.65 17.69
N LEU A 244 5.50 8.95 16.89
CA LEU A 244 5.66 9.63 15.60
C LEU A 244 5.86 11.14 15.77
N THR A 245 5.22 11.75 16.77
CA THR A 245 5.28 13.20 16.99
C THR A 245 6.54 13.66 17.70
N ASP A 246 7.13 12.80 18.54
CA ASP A 246 8.39 13.11 19.25
C ASP A 246 9.59 13.18 18.28
N THR A 247 9.57 12.39 17.20
CA THR A 247 10.64 12.37 16.19
C THR A 247 10.59 13.55 15.22
N SER A 248 9.41 14.15 15.01
CA SER A 248 9.25 15.34 14.14
C SER A 248 9.71 16.66 14.79
N SER A 249 10.15 16.62 16.05
CA SER A 249 10.57 17.80 16.83
C SER A 249 12.09 17.90 17.00
N CYS A 250 12.89 17.06 16.32
CA CYS A 250 14.36 17.08 16.35
C CYS A 250 14.95 17.46 15.00
#